data_AF-A0A3Q2YDV9-F1
#
_entry.id   AF-A0A3Q2YDV9-F1
#
_cell.length_a   1.000
_cell.length_b   1.000
_cell.length_c   1.000
_cell.angle_alpha   90.00
_cell.angle_beta   90.00
_cell.angle_gamma   90.00
#
_symmetry.space_group_name_H-M   'P 1'
#
loop_
_entity.id
_entity.type
_entity.pdbx_description
1 polymer ?
#
loop_
_entity_poly.entity_id
_entity_poly.type
_entity_poly.pdbx_seq_one_letter_code
_entity_poly.pdbx_strand_id
1 'polypeptide(L)'
;MKIDVSYEKLADVRRRRPDLDDKSQMTSCCLVAVAATASLLLAAMGLYNLLAPAASTAPPIIGADLQLGLESCSDPCKISLVESIPEGVRFNSSDPSHGSTYEAWLQLMAQARTSIDIASFYWTLTNQDTGTHEPTADQGENVLKNLAELSGALSVRIAVSAPQGSQPTADLKRLNASGADIRMVKMRELTSGVLHTKFWLVDKKHIYIGSANMDWRSLTQVKELGVVVYNCSCLASDLGKIFEAYWFLGESQSIPSPWPSSFSTVYNKETPLQLTLNNTLSSVYLTSSPLSFCAAGRTSDLESILNVMEDAKSFVYIAVMNYMPAMEFSHPRRYWADIDTQLRRVAYEKHVQMRLLISCWSNTPPAMFPFLKSLASLYDPKAKLDIQVRLFVVPSSAEQKQIPFARVNHNKYMVTDQVAYIGTSNWSGDYFVNTAGSAIVVNQTASSSLEPSVQSQLRNVFERDWNSGYSVPLTQHTDIKDVC
;
A
#
# COMPACT_ATOMS: atom_id res chain seq x y z
N MET A 1 -36.55 43.29 5.99
CA MET A 1 -37.52 43.41 4.88
C MET A 1 -36.73 43.69 3.62
N LYS A 2 -37.04 42.96 2.54
CA LYS A 2 -36.23 42.68 1.36
C LYS A 2 -35.69 43.92 0.62
N ILE A 3 -34.48 43.80 0.08
CA ILE A 3 -34.02 44.58 -1.08
C ILE A 3 -33.71 43.56 -2.17
N ASP A 4 -34.46 43.67 -3.27
CA ASP A 4 -34.32 42.91 -4.50
C ASP A 4 -33.80 43.88 -5.57
N VAL A 5 -32.76 43.49 -6.30
CA VAL A 5 -32.21 44.26 -7.42
C VAL A 5 -32.12 43.31 -8.61
N SER A 6 -32.80 43.66 -9.70
CA SER A 6 -32.64 42.98 -10.99
C SER A 6 -32.35 43.98 -12.12
N TYR A 7 -31.16 43.80 -12.70
CA TYR A 7 -30.84 43.75 -14.13
C TYR A 7 -31.33 44.85 -15.09
N GLU A 8 -30.37 45.62 -15.63
CA GLU A 8 -30.51 46.30 -16.92
C GLU A 8 -29.56 45.72 -17.97
N LYS A 9 -30.13 45.55 -19.16
CA LYS A 9 -29.51 45.24 -20.45
C LYS A 9 -29.40 46.56 -21.20
N LEU A 10 -28.25 46.87 -21.78
CA LEU A 10 -28.14 47.87 -22.87
C LEU A 10 -27.28 47.31 -23.99
N ALA A 11 -27.88 47.32 -25.18
CA ALA A 11 -27.26 47.05 -26.47
C ALA A 11 -26.66 48.34 -27.05
N ASP A 12 -25.66 48.25 -27.93
CA ASP A 12 -25.76 48.98 -29.21
C ASP A 12 -24.91 48.35 -30.33
N VAL A 13 -25.47 48.44 -31.53
CA VAL A 13 -25.06 47.85 -32.81
C VAL A 13 -24.74 49.01 -33.76
N ARG A 14 -23.61 48.97 -34.48
CA ARG A 14 -23.41 49.82 -35.68
C ARG A 14 -23.23 48.99 -36.95
N ARG A 15 -24.35 48.88 -37.68
CA ARG A 15 -24.58 48.79 -39.14
C ARG A 15 -23.43 48.33 -40.07
N ARG A 16 -23.73 47.33 -40.92
CA ARG A 16 -23.92 47.42 -42.39
C ARG A 16 -24.50 46.11 -42.96
N ARG A 17 -25.44 46.21 -43.92
CA ARG A 17 -26.02 45.17 -44.82
C ARG A 17 -25.98 45.78 -46.25
N PRO A 18 -26.22 45.03 -47.35
CA PRO A 18 -26.27 43.57 -47.53
C PRO A 18 -25.47 43.07 -48.76
N ASP A 19 -25.26 41.76 -48.89
CA ASP A 19 -25.20 41.05 -50.18
C ASP A 19 -25.62 39.61 -49.91
N LEU A 20 -26.85 39.28 -50.31
CA LEU A 20 -27.50 37.98 -50.16
C LEU A 20 -27.88 37.50 -51.55
N ASP A 21 -26.96 36.81 -52.22
CA ASP A 21 -27.32 35.84 -53.26
C ASP A 21 -26.21 34.82 -53.56
N ASP A 22 -24.95 35.09 -53.20
CA ASP A 22 -23.83 34.19 -53.54
C ASP A 22 -23.59 33.05 -52.52
N LYS A 23 -24.17 33.14 -51.31
CA LYS A 23 -23.96 32.14 -50.24
C LYS A 23 -24.83 30.88 -50.35
N SER A 24 -25.95 30.95 -51.08
CA SER A 24 -26.90 29.85 -51.21
C SER A 24 -26.36 28.70 -52.08
N GLN A 25 -25.67 29.02 -53.17
CA GLN A 25 -25.08 28.03 -54.07
C GLN A 25 -23.84 27.33 -53.48
N MET A 26 -22.98 28.06 -52.77
CA MET A 26 -21.78 27.46 -52.13
C MET A 26 -22.11 26.46 -51.02
N THR A 27 -23.15 26.72 -50.21
CA THR A 27 -23.55 25.79 -49.13
C THR A 27 -24.18 24.51 -49.65
N SER A 28 -24.92 24.58 -50.77
CA SER A 28 -25.55 23.40 -51.38
C SER A 28 -24.52 22.46 -52.01
N CYS A 29 -23.54 23.00 -52.75
CA CYS A 29 -22.47 22.20 -53.34
C CYS A 29 -21.58 21.52 -52.28
N CYS A 30 -21.27 22.20 -51.16
CA CYS A 30 -20.51 21.59 -50.07
C CYS A 30 -21.28 20.45 -49.39
N LEU A 31 -22.58 20.60 -49.16
CA LEU A 31 -23.41 19.54 -48.56
C LEU A 31 -23.52 18.32 -49.47
N VAL A 32 -23.65 18.52 -50.79
CA VAL A 32 -23.66 17.42 -51.76
C VAL A 32 -22.30 16.71 -51.80
N ALA A 33 -21.18 17.44 -51.75
CA ALA A 33 -19.85 16.85 -51.72
C ALA A 33 -19.58 16.05 -50.43
N VAL A 34 -20.03 16.54 -49.27
CA VAL A 34 -19.91 15.83 -47.99
C VAL A 34 -20.80 14.58 -47.96
N ALA A 35 -22.02 14.67 -48.47
CA ALA A 35 -22.92 13.52 -48.55
C ALA A 35 -22.39 12.45 -49.53
N ALA A 36 -21.83 12.86 -50.67
CA ALA A 36 -21.24 11.94 -51.65
C ALA A 36 -20.01 11.23 -51.09
N THR A 37 -19.12 11.96 -50.40
CA THR A 37 -17.93 11.38 -49.77
C THR A 37 -18.27 10.44 -48.62
N ALA A 38 -19.25 10.79 -47.77
CA ALA A 38 -19.75 9.89 -46.73
C ALA A 38 -20.36 8.62 -47.31
N SER A 39 -21.11 8.73 -48.41
CA SER A 39 -21.73 7.59 -49.10
C SER A 39 -20.68 6.66 -49.72
N LEU A 40 -19.64 7.23 -50.34
CA LEU A 40 -18.50 6.48 -50.87
C LEU A 40 -17.72 5.75 -49.78
N LEU A 41 -17.51 6.37 -48.62
CA LEU A 41 -16.83 5.74 -47.48
C LEU A 41 -17.66 4.59 -46.89
N LEU A 42 -18.97 4.75 -46.78
CA LEU A 42 -19.86 3.68 -46.32
C LEU A 42 -19.92 2.52 -47.31
N ALA A 43 -19.96 2.82 -48.62
CA ALA A 43 -19.90 1.80 -49.66
C ALA A 43 -18.56 1.06 -49.64
N ALA A 44 -17.44 1.77 -49.47
CA ALA A 44 -16.12 1.17 -49.33
C ALA A 44 -16.00 0.30 -48.07
N MET A 45 -16.59 0.72 -46.94
CA MET A 45 -16.62 -0.06 -45.70
C MET A 45 -17.50 -1.31 -45.84
N GLY A 46 -18.64 -1.21 -46.54
CA GLY A 46 -19.47 -2.36 -46.89
C GLY A 46 -18.75 -3.34 -47.81
N LEU A 47 -18.04 -2.83 -48.83
CA LEU A 47 -17.26 -3.65 -49.75
C LEU A 47 -16.06 -4.31 -49.05
N TYR A 48 -15.40 -3.60 -48.12
CA TYR A 48 -14.35 -4.15 -47.28
C TYR A 48 -14.88 -5.30 -46.42
N ASN A 49 -16.04 -5.15 -45.80
CA ASN A 49 -16.64 -6.23 -45.00
C ASN A 49 -17.16 -7.41 -45.84
N LEU A 50 -17.50 -7.20 -47.12
CA LEU A 50 -17.93 -8.24 -48.06
C LEU A 50 -16.76 -8.99 -48.72
N LEU A 51 -15.64 -8.30 -48.97
CA LEU A 51 -14.46 -8.86 -49.64
C LEU A 51 -13.36 -9.27 -48.66
N ALA A 52 -13.38 -8.80 -47.42
CA ALA A 52 -12.52 -9.33 -46.38
C ALA A 52 -12.94 -10.79 -46.12
N PRO A 53 -12.02 -11.76 -46.25
CA PRO A 53 -12.30 -13.11 -45.78
C PRO A 53 -12.69 -13.00 -44.31
N ALA A 54 -13.71 -13.75 -43.88
CA ALA A 54 -14.01 -13.96 -42.47
C ALA A 54 -12.82 -14.68 -41.84
N ALA A 55 -11.77 -13.93 -41.55
CA ALA A 55 -10.71 -14.33 -40.66
C ALA A 55 -11.36 -14.36 -39.29
N SER A 56 -11.81 -15.56 -38.89
CA SER A 56 -12.02 -15.89 -37.49
C SER A 56 -10.70 -15.61 -36.77
N THR A 57 -10.54 -14.38 -36.29
CA THR A 57 -9.56 -14.03 -35.28
C THR A 57 -10.10 -14.53 -33.94
N ALA A 58 -10.25 -15.85 -33.85
CA ALA A 58 -9.96 -16.48 -32.58
C ALA A 58 -8.49 -16.13 -32.29
N PRO A 59 -8.16 -15.62 -31.10
CA PRO A 59 -6.76 -15.45 -30.73
C PRO A 59 -6.04 -16.79 -30.95
N PRO A 60 -4.77 -16.80 -31.39
CA PRO A 60 -4.04 -18.04 -31.49
C PRO A 60 -4.12 -18.71 -30.13
N ILE A 61 -4.75 -19.88 -30.08
CA ILE A 61 -4.63 -20.80 -28.96
C ILE A 61 -3.16 -21.21 -29.00
N ILE A 62 -2.32 -20.41 -28.35
CA ILE A 62 -1.03 -20.85 -27.88
C ILE A 62 -1.38 -21.88 -26.82
N GLY A 63 -1.50 -23.14 -27.26
CA GLY A 63 -1.33 -24.31 -26.42
C GLY A 63 0.11 -24.35 -25.94
N ALA A 64 0.51 -23.37 -25.13
CA ALA A 64 1.45 -23.64 -24.07
C ALA A 64 0.61 -24.28 -22.99
N ASP A 65 0.89 -25.55 -22.73
CA ASP A 65 0.40 -26.32 -21.61
C ASP A 65 0.82 -25.62 -20.31
N LEU A 66 0.15 -24.52 -19.97
CA LEU A 66 0.21 -23.87 -18.68
C LEU A 66 -0.76 -24.62 -17.76
N GLN A 67 -0.51 -25.93 -17.63
CA GLN A 67 -0.80 -26.64 -16.39
C GLN A 67 0.15 -26.11 -15.32
N LEU A 68 0.00 -24.82 -14.95
CA LEU A 68 0.26 -24.43 -13.57
C LEU A 68 -0.85 -25.13 -12.80
N GLY A 69 -0.58 -26.37 -12.39
CA GLY A 69 -1.44 -27.11 -11.50
C GLY A 69 -1.84 -26.15 -10.38
N LEU A 70 -3.14 -25.97 -10.19
CA LEU A 70 -3.65 -25.38 -8.96
C LEU A 70 -3.28 -26.39 -7.87
N GLU A 71 -2.02 -26.40 -7.45
CA GLU A 71 -1.58 -27.23 -6.35
C GLU A 71 -2.38 -26.77 -5.15
N SER A 72 -3.25 -27.66 -4.66
CA SER A 72 -3.99 -27.42 -3.43
C SER A 72 -2.94 -27.31 -2.32
N CYS A 73 -2.72 -26.09 -1.84
CA CYS A 73 -1.79 -25.84 -0.76
C CYS A 73 -2.34 -26.49 0.52
N SER A 74 -1.67 -27.55 0.97
CA SER A 74 -2.02 -28.30 2.19
C SER A 74 -1.11 -27.94 3.37
N ASP A 75 -0.38 -26.83 3.25
CA ASP A 75 0.54 -26.38 4.28
C ASP A 75 -0.18 -26.05 5.60
N PRO A 76 0.35 -26.49 6.75
CA PRO A 76 -0.21 -26.18 8.06
C PRO A 76 0.19 -24.77 8.50
N CYS A 77 -0.20 -23.76 7.73
CA CYS A 77 0.21 -22.38 7.92
C CYS A 77 -0.27 -21.85 9.27
N LYS A 78 0.66 -21.28 10.04
CA LYS A 78 0.37 -20.55 11.28
C LYS A 78 0.67 -19.08 11.10
N ILE A 79 -0.32 -18.23 11.33
CA ILE A 79 -0.18 -16.77 11.22
C ILE A 79 -0.36 -16.11 12.59
N SER A 80 0.38 -15.03 12.82
CA SER A 80 0.23 -14.20 14.02
C SER A 80 0.43 -12.74 13.66
N LEU A 81 -0.45 -11.88 14.19
CA LEU A 81 -0.18 -10.44 14.24
C LEU A 81 0.96 -10.19 15.22
N VAL A 82 1.80 -9.22 14.89
CA VAL A 82 2.91 -8.78 15.74
C VAL A 82 2.93 -7.26 15.80
N GLU A 83 3.26 -6.71 16.96
CA GLU A 83 3.27 -5.27 17.20
C GLU A 83 4.54 -4.82 17.90
N SER A 84 5.14 -3.73 17.45
CA SER A 84 6.06 -2.97 18.30
C SER A 84 5.23 -1.92 19.02
N ILE A 85 5.27 -1.90 20.36
CA ILE A 85 4.61 -0.88 21.18
C ILE A 85 5.69 0.06 21.73
N PRO A 86 5.62 1.38 21.48
CA PRO A 86 6.66 2.31 21.93
C PRO A 86 6.84 2.29 23.44
N GLU A 87 8.09 2.43 23.89
CA GLU A 87 8.43 2.51 25.31
C GLU A 87 7.55 3.53 26.05
N GLY A 88 6.98 3.10 27.18
CA GLY A 88 6.08 3.89 28.01
C GLY A 88 4.61 3.95 27.54
N VAL A 89 4.27 3.45 26.34
CA VAL A 89 2.88 3.28 25.91
C VAL A 89 2.31 2.03 26.56
N ARG A 90 1.13 2.13 27.18
CA ARG A 90 0.48 1.02 27.88
C ARG A 90 -1.00 0.97 27.54
N PHE A 91 -1.48 -0.24 27.31
CA PHE A 91 -2.90 -0.57 27.18
C PHE A 91 -3.35 -1.34 28.43
N ASN A 92 -4.66 -1.48 28.62
CA ASN A 92 -5.19 -2.25 29.76
C ASN A 92 -4.88 -3.73 29.59
N SER A 93 -4.81 -4.48 30.69
CA SER A 93 -4.55 -5.94 30.63
C SER A 93 -5.66 -6.73 29.93
N SER A 94 -6.87 -6.18 29.83
CA SER A 94 -7.99 -6.74 29.09
C SER A 94 -7.93 -6.43 27.58
N ASP A 95 -7.08 -5.50 27.17
CA ASP A 95 -6.95 -5.12 25.77
C ASP A 95 -6.17 -6.20 24.99
N PRO A 96 -6.45 -6.37 23.69
CA PRO A 96 -5.72 -7.33 22.87
C PRO A 96 -4.22 -7.03 22.88
N SER A 97 -3.40 -8.06 23.04
CA SER A 97 -1.94 -8.00 23.01
C SER A 97 -1.39 -9.06 22.06
N HIS A 98 -0.33 -8.70 21.34
CA HIS A 98 0.31 -9.51 20.32
C HIS A 98 1.81 -9.59 20.61
N GLY A 99 2.47 -10.63 20.08
CA GLY A 99 3.92 -10.78 20.21
C GLY A 99 4.67 -9.62 19.58
N SER A 100 5.88 -9.33 20.06
CA SER A 100 6.64 -8.19 19.54
C SER A 100 7.22 -8.48 18.15
N THR A 101 7.39 -7.43 17.33
CA THR A 101 8.13 -7.54 16.05
C THR A 101 9.54 -8.10 16.26
N TYR A 102 10.21 -7.68 17.33
CA TYR A 102 11.53 -8.15 17.72
C TYR A 102 11.55 -9.66 17.98
N GLU A 103 10.65 -10.17 18.81
CA GLU A 103 10.56 -11.61 19.09
C GLU A 103 10.22 -12.41 17.83
N ALA A 104 9.35 -11.88 16.96
CA ALA A 104 9.02 -12.53 15.70
C ALA A 104 10.24 -12.67 14.78
N TRP A 105 11.07 -11.63 14.68
CA TRP A 105 12.32 -11.67 13.91
C TRP A 105 13.35 -12.63 14.53
N LEU A 106 13.51 -12.63 15.86
CA LEU A 106 14.36 -13.61 16.54
C LEU A 106 13.90 -15.05 16.29
N GLN A 107 12.59 -15.30 16.34
CA GLN A 107 12.04 -16.62 16.07
C GLN A 107 12.25 -17.03 14.61
N LEU A 108 12.09 -16.13 13.64
CA LEU A 108 12.40 -16.40 12.23
C LEU A 108 13.87 -16.79 12.04
N MET A 109 14.80 -16.04 12.64
CA MET A 109 16.23 -16.36 12.62
C MET A 109 16.54 -17.72 13.29
N ALA A 110 15.91 -18.03 14.42
CA ALA A 110 16.09 -19.30 15.11
C ALA A 110 15.55 -20.50 14.30
N GLN A 111 14.55 -20.28 13.45
CA GLN A 111 13.99 -21.31 12.57
C GLN A 111 14.79 -21.49 11.26
N ALA A 112 15.61 -20.51 10.85
CA ALA A 112 16.35 -20.57 9.60
C ALA A 112 17.32 -21.76 9.55
N ARG A 113 17.37 -22.44 8.40
CA ARG A 113 18.22 -23.61 8.16
C ARG A 113 19.03 -23.50 6.89
N THR A 114 18.56 -22.77 5.89
CA THR A 114 19.19 -22.70 4.57
C THR A 114 19.32 -21.27 4.05
N SER A 115 18.30 -20.43 4.20
CA SER A 115 18.31 -19.09 3.62
C SER A 115 17.45 -18.06 4.34
N ILE A 116 17.88 -16.80 4.29
CA ILE A 116 17.12 -15.63 4.73
C ILE A 116 17.18 -14.56 3.64
N ASP A 117 16.04 -14.22 3.07
CA ASP A 117 15.89 -13.16 2.07
C ASP A 117 15.14 -11.97 2.71
N ILE A 118 15.70 -10.76 2.64
CA ILE A 118 15.16 -9.56 3.27
C ILE A 118 14.98 -8.45 2.23
N ALA A 119 13.74 -7.95 2.08
CA ALA A 119 13.44 -6.72 1.35
C ALA A 119 13.28 -5.57 2.34
N SER A 120 13.99 -4.45 2.13
CA SER A 120 14.09 -3.38 3.13
C SER A 120 14.26 -1.98 2.51
N PHE A 121 13.93 -0.95 3.30
CA PHE A 121 14.12 0.44 2.90
C PHE A 121 15.51 1.00 3.28
N TYR A 122 15.88 0.95 4.55
CA TYR A 122 17.18 1.35 5.08
C TYR A 122 17.51 0.53 6.34
N TRP A 123 18.74 0.67 6.83
CA TRP A 123 19.26 -0.06 8.00
C TRP A 123 19.94 0.88 9.00
N THR A 124 19.42 0.88 10.23
CA THR A 124 19.89 1.62 11.42
C THR A 124 19.48 0.83 12.68
N LEU A 125 19.89 -0.43 12.76
CA LEU A 125 19.67 -1.34 13.88
C LEU A 125 20.58 -1.04 15.09
N THR A 126 21.58 -0.19 14.94
CA THR A 126 22.41 0.32 16.05
C THR A 126 22.06 1.78 16.34
N ASN A 127 22.35 2.25 17.56
CA ASN A 127 22.12 3.65 17.94
C ASN A 127 23.20 4.64 17.43
N GLN A 128 24.16 4.16 16.63
CA GLN A 128 25.30 4.96 16.18
C GLN A 128 24.90 6.19 15.36
N ASP A 129 23.76 6.15 14.67
CA ASP A 129 23.27 7.25 13.83
C ASP A 129 22.92 8.51 14.62
N THR A 130 22.58 8.36 15.91
CA THR A 130 22.22 9.49 16.78
C THR A 130 23.41 10.13 17.48
N GLY A 131 24.55 9.43 17.58
CA GLY A 131 25.68 9.84 18.40
C GLY A 131 25.38 9.91 19.90
N THR A 132 24.26 9.32 20.36
CA THR A 132 23.89 9.21 21.77
C THR A 132 24.10 7.79 22.28
N HIS A 133 23.62 7.51 23.50
CA HIS A 133 23.52 6.17 24.04
C HIS A 133 22.08 5.91 24.46
N GLU A 134 21.39 5.08 23.68
CA GLU A 134 20.02 4.64 23.94
C GLU A 134 19.99 3.17 24.35
N PRO A 135 19.76 2.85 25.65
CA PRO A 135 19.72 1.46 26.11
C PRO A 135 18.68 0.60 25.38
N THR A 136 17.59 1.21 24.92
CA THR A 136 16.49 0.54 24.20
C THR A 136 16.84 0.20 22.74
N ALA A 137 18.06 0.48 22.29
CA ALA A 137 18.56 0.04 21.00
C ALA A 137 19.09 -1.41 21.02
N ASP A 138 19.26 -2.00 22.21
CA ASP A 138 19.73 -3.37 22.44
C ASP A 138 19.00 -4.42 21.60
N GLN A 139 17.69 -4.29 21.40
CA GLN A 139 16.90 -5.17 20.53
C GLN A 139 17.38 -5.12 19.08
N GLY A 140 17.61 -3.92 18.54
CA GLY A 140 18.14 -3.74 17.19
C GLY A 140 19.56 -4.29 17.07
N GLU A 141 20.42 -4.00 18.04
CA GLU A 141 21.80 -4.47 18.08
C GLU A 141 21.88 -5.99 18.14
N ASN A 142 20.98 -6.62 18.90
CA ASN A 142 20.86 -8.06 18.98
C ASN A 142 20.38 -8.66 17.64
N VAL A 143 19.39 -8.06 16.97
CA VAL A 143 18.97 -8.50 15.62
C VAL A 143 20.14 -8.44 14.64
N LEU A 144 20.87 -7.32 14.60
CA LEU A 144 22.04 -7.16 13.72
C LEU A 144 23.12 -8.21 14.01
N LYS A 145 23.38 -8.48 15.28
CA LYS A 145 24.35 -9.49 15.70
C LYS A 145 23.96 -10.89 15.22
N ASN A 146 22.72 -11.33 15.47
CA ASN A 146 22.25 -12.66 15.06
C ASN A 146 22.26 -12.81 13.53
N LEU A 147 21.83 -11.77 12.80
CA LEU A 147 21.91 -11.78 11.34
C LEU A 147 23.35 -11.93 10.84
N ALA A 148 24.31 -11.19 11.42
CA ALA A 148 25.72 -11.30 11.06
C ALA A 148 26.28 -12.70 11.32
N GLU A 149 25.92 -13.33 12.45
CA GLU A 149 26.31 -14.72 12.73
C GLU A 149 25.72 -15.71 11.71
N LEU A 150 24.44 -15.55 11.36
CA LEU A 150 23.78 -16.38 10.36
C LEU A 150 24.30 -16.16 8.94
N SER A 151 24.72 -14.94 8.59
CA SER A 151 25.35 -14.65 7.30
C SER A 151 26.64 -15.43 7.05
N GLY A 152 27.34 -15.85 8.10
CA GLY A 152 28.53 -16.69 7.99
C GLY A 152 28.21 -18.18 7.80
N ALA A 153 26.96 -18.60 7.99
CA ALA A 153 26.54 -20.01 8.00
C ALA A 153 25.44 -20.34 6.98
N LEU A 154 24.60 -19.39 6.60
CA LEU A 154 23.43 -19.55 5.74
C LEU A 154 23.49 -18.57 4.55
N SER A 155 22.69 -18.83 3.51
CA SER A 155 22.53 -17.87 2.42
C SER A 155 21.65 -16.72 2.88
N VAL A 156 22.25 -15.56 3.15
CA VAL A 156 21.51 -14.33 3.53
C VAL A 156 21.58 -13.34 2.38
N ARG A 157 20.42 -12.97 1.82
CA ARG A 157 20.31 -11.99 0.73
C ARG A 157 19.48 -10.79 1.14
N ILE A 158 19.95 -9.59 0.84
CA ILE A 158 19.29 -8.34 1.20
C ILE A 158 19.07 -7.50 -0.05
N ALA A 159 17.81 -7.34 -0.46
CA ALA A 159 17.39 -6.34 -1.42
C ALA A 159 17.02 -5.06 -0.66
N VAL A 160 17.79 -4.00 -0.85
CA VAL A 160 17.64 -2.73 -0.12
C VAL A 160 17.51 -1.56 -1.08
N SER A 161 16.75 -0.52 -0.71
CA SER A 161 16.73 0.72 -1.48
C SER A 161 18.16 1.28 -1.58
N ALA A 162 18.58 1.69 -2.77
CA ALA A 162 19.85 2.39 -2.91
C ALA A 162 19.87 3.64 -2.00
N PRO A 163 20.93 3.83 -1.19
CA PRO A 163 20.97 4.90 -0.21
C PRO A 163 21.01 6.28 -0.89
N GLN A 164 20.41 7.27 -0.24
CA GLN A 164 20.37 8.66 -0.70
C GLN A 164 21.16 9.56 0.25
N GLY A 165 21.99 10.44 -0.32
CA GLY A 165 22.77 11.41 0.45
C GLY A 165 23.66 10.74 1.49
N SER A 166 23.51 11.15 2.75
CA SER A 166 24.31 10.69 3.90
C SER A 166 23.66 9.54 4.68
N GLN A 167 22.76 8.76 4.08
CA GLN A 167 22.12 7.65 4.77
C GLN A 167 23.16 6.66 5.33
N PRO A 168 23.01 6.21 6.61
CA PRO A 168 23.93 5.26 7.22
C PRO A 168 24.01 3.94 6.44
N THR A 169 25.21 3.38 6.34
CA THR A 169 25.47 2.09 5.67
C THR A 169 26.30 1.14 6.51
N ALA A 170 26.58 1.49 7.78
CA ALA A 170 27.46 0.72 8.67
C ALA A 170 26.92 -0.70 8.91
N ASP A 171 25.61 -0.84 9.15
CA ASP A 171 24.97 -2.14 9.38
C ASP A 171 25.06 -3.05 8.15
N LEU A 172 24.73 -2.52 6.96
CA LEU A 172 24.86 -3.26 5.69
C LEU A 172 26.32 -3.67 5.43
N LYS A 173 27.29 -2.78 5.68
CA LYS A 173 28.72 -3.11 5.55
C LYS A 173 29.12 -4.23 6.49
N ARG A 174 28.63 -4.22 7.73
CA ARG A 174 28.87 -5.29 8.71
C ARG A 174 28.25 -6.61 8.24
N LEU A 175 27.02 -6.60 7.75
CA LEU A 175 26.36 -7.81 7.24
C LEU A 175 27.09 -8.38 6.02
N ASN A 176 27.48 -7.53 5.07
CA ASN A 176 28.26 -7.93 3.89
C ASN A 176 29.62 -8.54 4.31
N ALA A 177 30.32 -7.89 5.25
CA ALA A 177 31.57 -8.43 5.80
C ALA A 177 31.38 -9.76 6.56
N SER A 178 30.16 -10.06 7.00
CA SER A 178 29.82 -11.31 7.68
C SER A 178 29.29 -12.40 6.73
N GLY A 179 29.18 -12.12 5.44
CA GLY A 179 28.77 -13.11 4.41
C GLY A 179 27.41 -12.87 3.77
N ALA A 180 26.69 -11.79 4.10
CA ALA A 180 25.42 -11.48 3.45
C ALA A 180 25.62 -10.91 2.03
N ASP A 181 24.84 -11.37 1.06
CA ASP A 181 24.79 -10.77 -0.26
C ASP A 181 23.83 -9.58 -0.27
N ILE A 182 24.29 -8.41 -0.71
CA ILE A 182 23.49 -7.18 -0.69
C ILE A 182 23.33 -6.62 -2.09
N ARG A 183 22.07 -6.40 -2.49
CA ARG A 183 21.71 -5.71 -3.74
C ARG A 183 20.98 -4.42 -3.46
N MET A 184 21.52 -3.34 -4.01
CA MET A 184 20.92 -2.00 -3.93
C MET A 184 20.01 -1.77 -5.13
N VAL A 185 18.70 -1.66 -4.90
CA VAL A 185 17.73 -1.40 -5.96
C VAL A 185 17.67 0.10 -6.23
N LYS A 186 18.04 0.52 -7.44
CA LYS A 186 18.15 1.92 -7.85
C LYS A 186 16.80 2.53 -8.23
N MET A 187 15.88 2.54 -7.28
CA MET A 187 14.49 2.97 -7.49
C MET A 187 14.33 4.39 -8.03
N ARG A 188 15.25 5.30 -7.69
CA ARG A 188 15.27 6.66 -8.25
C ARG A 188 15.43 6.67 -9.77
N GLU A 189 16.29 5.81 -10.30
CA GLU A 189 16.51 5.66 -11.74
C GLU A 189 15.34 4.93 -12.41
N LEU A 190 14.78 3.92 -11.73
CA LEU A 190 13.70 3.08 -12.29
C LEU A 190 12.34 3.77 -12.33
N THR A 191 12.00 4.54 -11.29
CA THR A 191 10.63 5.04 -11.05
C THR A 191 10.57 6.38 -10.34
N SER A 192 11.72 7.00 -10.02
CA SER A 192 11.83 8.17 -9.13
C SER A 192 11.41 7.92 -7.67
N GLY A 193 11.05 6.70 -7.27
CA GLY A 193 10.67 6.34 -5.90
C GLY A 193 11.79 5.72 -5.07
N VAL A 194 11.41 4.91 -4.08
CA VAL A 194 12.30 4.11 -3.20
C VAL A 194 11.80 2.68 -3.08
N LEU A 195 12.64 1.76 -2.58
CA LEU A 195 12.17 0.43 -2.17
C LEU A 195 11.67 0.55 -0.73
N HIS A 196 10.36 0.59 -0.53
CA HIS A 196 9.74 0.78 0.78
C HIS A 196 9.13 -0.49 1.36
N THR A 197 9.35 -1.64 0.72
CA THR A 197 8.94 -2.94 1.25
C THR A 197 9.73 -3.30 2.51
N LYS A 198 9.07 -3.95 3.48
CA LYS A 198 9.69 -4.56 4.66
C LYS A 198 9.14 -5.96 4.85
N PHE A 199 9.84 -6.96 4.30
CA PHE A 199 9.48 -8.36 4.52
C PHE A 199 10.72 -9.22 4.67
N TRP A 200 10.52 -10.37 5.32
CA TRP A 200 11.50 -11.44 5.45
C TRP A 200 10.91 -12.70 4.82
N LEU A 201 11.76 -13.49 4.16
CA LEU A 201 11.44 -14.80 3.62
C LEU A 201 12.53 -15.78 4.08
N VAL A 202 12.16 -16.72 4.95
CA VAL A 202 13.08 -17.68 5.55
C VAL A 202 12.80 -19.07 5.02
N ASP A 203 13.85 -19.72 4.49
CA ASP A 203 13.84 -21.08 3.93
C ASP A 203 12.73 -21.34 2.90
N LYS A 204 12.25 -20.29 2.20
CA LYS A 204 11.06 -20.32 1.32
C LYS A 204 9.82 -20.94 2.01
N LYS A 205 9.69 -20.72 3.31
CA LYS A 205 8.71 -21.41 4.16
C LYS A 205 8.06 -20.51 5.21
N HIS A 206 8.80 -19.56 5.75
CA HIS A 206 8.31 -18.62 6.75
C HIS A 206 8.42 -17.20 6.21
N ILE A 207 7.46 -16.35 6.55
CA ILE A 207 7.46 -14.95 6.09
C ILE A 207 7.16 -13.99 7.24
N TYR A 208 7.69 -12.78 7.16
CA TYR A 208 7.20 -11.61 7.88
C TYR A 208 6.89 -10.52 6.87
N ILE A 209 5.79 -9.78 7.04
CA ILE A 209 5.49 -8.56 6.28
C ILE A 209 4.83 -7.55 7.21
N GLY A 210 5.27 -6.29 7.15
CA GLY A 210 4.74 -5.26 8.05
C GLY A 210 5.36 -3.89 7.84
N SER A 211 5.11 -3.00 8.79
CA SER A 211 5.53 -1.60 8.70
C SER A 211 6.94 -1.31 9.22
N ALA A 212 7.51 -2.19 10.04
CA ALA A 212 8.80 -1.98 10.71
C ALA A 212 9.98 -1.91 9.73
N ASN A 213 10.72 -0.81 9.77
CA ASN A 213 12.00 -0.70 9.08
C ASN A 213 13.08 -1.51 9.82
N MET A 214 14.23 -1.75 9.18
CA MET A 214 15.39 -2.35 9.84
C MET A 214 16.07 -1.29 10.72
N ASP A 215 15.34 -0.83 11.73
CA ASP A 215 15.66 0.28 12.60
C ASP A 215 15.40 -0.12 14.05
N TRP A 216 16.34 0.14 14.95
CA TRP A 216 16.15 -0.17 16.37
C TRP A 216 14.91 0.54 16.96
N ARG A 217 14.61 1.75 16.49
CA ARG A 217 13.41 2.52 16.86
C ARG A 217 12.13 1.81 16.43
N SER A 218 12.13 1.10 15.29
CA SER A 218 10.97 0.30 14.87
C SER A 218 10.70 -0.89 15.80
N LEU A 219 11.67 -1.28 16.64
CA LEU A 219 11.49 -2.37 17.61
C LEU A 219 11.02 -1.87 18.99
N THR A 220 11.44 -0.67 19.40
CA THR A 220 11.20 -0.19 20.78
C THR A 220 10.55 1.18 20.89
N GLN A 221 10.63 2.06 19.88
CA GLN A 221 10.23 3.48 19.99
C GLN A 221 9.10 3.90 19.05
N VAL A 222 8.76 3.07 18.07
CA VAL A 222 7.76 3.34 17.04
C VAL A 222 6.67 2.30 17.13
N LYS A 223 5.41 2.73 16.98
CA LYS A 223 4.29 1.80 16.94
C LYS A 223 4.23 1.19 15.54
N GLU A 224 4.50 -0.09 15.46
CA GLU A 224 4.53 -0.87 14.21
C GLU A 224 3.54 -2.03 14.29
N LEU A 225 3.09 -2.49 13.12
CA LEU A 225 2.27 -3.69 12.97
C LEU A 225 2.79 -4.52 11.79
N GLY A 226 2.79 -5.84 11.95
CA GLY A 226 2.98 -6.77 10.85
C GLY A 226 2.29 -8.10 11.09
N VAL A 227 2.53 -9.04 10.19
CA VAL A 227 2.23 -10.46 10.40
C VAL A 227 3.49 -11.29 10.21
N VAL A 228 3.57 -12.36 10.99
CA VAL A 228 4.49 -13.47 10.73
C VAL A 228 3.68 -14.70 10.38
N VAL A 229 4.14 -15.45 9.37
CA VAL A 229 3.52 -16.70 8.93
C VAL A 229 4.57 -17.80 8.92
N TYR A 230 4.30 -18.90 9.62
CA TYR A 230 5.17 -20.07 9.70
C TYR A 230 4.60 -21.26 8.95
N ASN A 231 5.49 -22.11 8.43
CA ASN A 231 5.15 -23.37 7.76
C ASN A 231 4.18 -23.18 6.59
N CYS A 232 4.41 -22.16 5.76
CA CYS A 232 3.53 -21.77 4.67
C CYS A 232 4.32 -21.58 3.38
N SER A 233 4.82 -22.69 2.84
CA SER A 233 5.67 -22.75 1.67
C SER A 233 5.01 -22.24 0.39
N CYS A 234 3.70 -22.45 0.19
CA CYS A 234 3.02 -21.93 -1.01
C CYS A 234 2.99 -20.39 -1.00
N LEU A 235 2.61 -19.79 0.14
CA LEU A 235 2.59 -18.33 0.31
C LEU A 235 4.00 -17.74 0.26
N ALA A 236 4.97 -18.42 0.87
CA ALA A 236 6.37 -18.03 0.86
C ALA A 236 6.99 -18.11 -0.55
N SER A 237 6.62 -19.12 -1.34
CA SER A 237 7.00 -19.25 -2.75
C SER A 237 6.46 -18.07 -3.58
N ASP A 238 5.21 -17.67 -3.34
CA ASP A 238 4.62 -16.52 -4.02
C ASP A 238 5.28 -15.19 -3.62
N LEU A 239 5.60 -14.99 -2.33
CA LEU A 239 6.39 -13.85 -1.86
C LEU A 239 7.80 -13.86 -2.46
N GLY A 240 8.40 -15.04 -2.62
CA GLY A 240 9.69 -15.23 -3.26
C GLY A 240 9.76 -14.65 -4.66
N LYS A 241 8.67 -14.69 -5.44
CA LYS A 241 8.63 -14.04 -6.77
C LYS A 241 8.79 -12.53 -6.69
N ILE A 242 8.23 -11.90 -5.66
CA ILE A 242 8.38 -10.46 -5.40
C ILE A 242 9.84 -10.16 -4.99
N PHE A 243 10.42 -10.97 -4.11
CA PHE A 243 11.82 -10.82 -3.72
C PHE A 243 12.76 -10.95 -4.91
N GLU A 244 12.61 -12.00 -5.73
CA GLU A 244 13.45 -12.22 -6.91
C GLU A 244 13.32 -11.08 -7.92
N ALA A 245 12.16 -10.44 -8.05
CA ALA A 245 12.00 -9.26 -8.89
C ALA A 245 12.87 -8.08 -8.39
N TYR A 246 12.88 -7.83 -7.07
CA TYR A 246 13.77 -6.82 -6.48
C TYR A 246 15.24 -7.21 -6.64
N TRP A 247 15.56 -8.49 -6.41
CA TRP A 247 16.90 -9.03 -6.57
C TRP A 247 17.41 -8.81 -7.99
N PHE A 248 16.61 -9.15 -9.00
CA PHE A 248 16.89 -8.90 -10.41
C PHE A 248 17.10 -7.41 -10.71
N LEU A 249 16.21 -6.55 -10.21
CA LEU A 249 16.31 -5.10 -10.44
C LEU A 249 17.50 -4.44 -9.74
N GLY A 250 18.09 -5.08 -8.73
CA GLY A 250 19.34 -4.63 -8.13
C GLY A 250 20.53 -4.59 -9.11
N GLU A 251 20.44 -5.33 -10.22
CA GLU A 251 21.46 -5.38 -11.27
C GLU A 251 20.95 -4.86 -12.62
N SER A 252 19.66 -4.52 -12.72
CA SER A 252 19.05 -4.01 -13.96
C SER A 252 19.09 -2.50 -14.05
N GLN A 253 19.18 -1.97 -15.27
CA GLN A 253 19.06 -0.54 -15.57
C GLN A 253 17.61 -0.14 -15.88
N SER A 254 16.74 -1.10 -16.18
CA SER A 254 15.35 -0.85 -16.55
C SER A 254 14.42 -1.92 -16.01
N ILE A 255 13.13 -1.58 -15.94
CA ILE A 255 12.07 -2.51 -15.55
C ILE A 255 11.65 -3.31 -16.79
N PRO A 256 11.69 -4.65 -16.76
CA PRO A 256 11.22 -5.46 -17.89
C PRO A 256 9.75 -5.21 -18.20
N SER A 257 9.41 -5.14 -19.48
CA SER A 257 8.02 -5.06 -19.95
C SER A 257 7.88 -5.84 -21.26
N PRO A 258 7.22 -7.02 -21.26
CA PRO A 258 6.65 -7.70 -20.10
C PRO A 258 7.74 -8.24 -19.14
N TRP A 259 7.33 -8.51 -17.89
CA TRP A 259 8.16 -9.27 -16.96
C TRP A 259 8.32 -10.73 -17.42
N PRO A 260 9.50 -11.35 -17.20
CA PRO A 260 9.68 -12.79 -17.42
C PRO A 260 8.67 -13.63 -16.64
N SER A 261 8.23 -14.75 -17.22
CA SER A 261 7.19 -15.61 -16.63
C SER A 261 7.56 -16.22 -15.27
N SER A 262 8.85 -16.29 -14.94
CA SER A 262 9.35 -16.74 -13.63
C SER A 262 8.86 -15.88 -12.47
N PHE A 263 8.49 -14.61 -12.73
CA PHE A 263 7.98 -13.69 -11.72
C PHE A 263 6.43 -13.68 -11.65
N SER A 264 5.76 -14.30 -12.62
CA SER A 264 4.30 -14.30 -12.72
C SER A 264 3.64 -15.12 -11.63
N THR A 265 2.41 -14.77 -11.26
CA THR A 265 1.61 -15.52 -10.29
C THR A 265 0.20 -15.78 -10.79
N VAL A 266 -0.39 -16.87 -10.30
CA VAL A 266 -1.81 -17.17 -10.48
C VAL A 266 -2.65 -16.66 -9.31
N TYR A 267 -2.00 -16.17 -8.24
CA TYR A 267 -2.68 -15.70 -7.03
C TYR A 267 -2.90 -14.20 -7.05
N ASN A 268 -4.17 -13.79 -7.00
CA ASN A 268 -4.59 -12.38 -7.06
C ASN A 268 -5.95 -12.20 -6.39
N LYS A 269 -6.56 -11.02 -6.53
CA LYS A 269 -7.86 -10.73 -5.92
C LYS A 269 -9.00 -11.59 -6.50
N GLU A 270 -8.94 -11.97 -7.78
CA GLU A 270 -9.93 -12.84 -8.42
C GLU A 270 -9.71 -14.33 -8.08
N THR A 271 -8.45 -14.76 -8.06
CA THR A 271 -8.03 -16.15 -7.81
C THR A 271 -7.06 -16.21 -6.61
N PRO A 272 -7.51 -15.90 -5.38
CA PRO A 272 -6.64 -15.90 -4.21
C PRO A 272 -6.20 -17.32 -3.85
N LEU A 273 -5.01 -17.45 -3.26
CA LEU A 273 -4.50 -18.71 -2.73
C LEU A 273 -5.43 -19.18 -1.59
N GLN A 274 -6.02 -20.37 -1.78
CA GLN A 274 -6.84 -21.02 -0.75
C GLN A 274 -5.96 -21.87 0.15
N LEU A 275 -5.97 -21.59 1.46
CA LEU A 275 -5.20 -22.33 2.45
C LEU A 275 -5.84 -22.22 3.85
N THR A 276 -5.35 -22.98 4.83
CA THR A 276 -5.78 -22.82 6.23
C THR A 276 -4.77 -22.02 7.03
N LEU A 277 -5.18 -20.89 7.60
CA LEU A 277 -4.41 -20.10 8.55
C LEU A 277 -4.91 -20.38 9.96
N ASN A 278 -4.07 -20.97 10.82
CA ASN A 278 -4.49 -21.37 12.18
C ASN A 278 -5.75 -22.25 12.16
N ASN A 279 -5.82 -23.21 11.23
CA ASN A 279 -6.99 -24.08 10.98
C ASN A 279 -8.25 -23.35 10.47
N THR A 280 -8.17 -22.06 10.17
CA THR A 280 -9.28 -21.27 9.60
C THR A 280 -9.11 -21.18 8.08
N LEU A 281 -10.10 -21.66 7.32
CA LEU A 281 -10.11 -21.55 5.86
C LEU A 281 -9.98 -20.08 5.45
N SER A 282 -9.00 -19.80 4.59
CA SER A 282 -8.58 -18.45 4.24
C SER A 282 -8.29 -18.33 2.76
N SER A 283 -8.71 -17.21 2.18
CA SER A 283 -8.29 -16.75 0.86
C SER A 283 -7.24 -15.67 1.04
N VAL A 284 -6.04 -15.89 0.50
CA VAL A 284 -4.88 -15.02 0.71
C VAL A 284 -4.26 -14.63 -0.62
N TYR A 285 -3.86 -13.38 -0.78
CA TYR A 285 -2.99 -12.97 -1.88
C TYR A 285 -2.03 -11.87 -1.44
N LEU A 286 -0.90 -11.77 -2.16
CA LEU A 286 0.09 -10.72 -1.96
C LEU A 286 -0.04 -9.67 -3.05
N THR A 287 0.26 -8.43 -2.72
CA THR A 287 0.22 -7.30 -3.65
C THR A 287 1.61 -6.70 -3.87
N SER A 288 1.76 -5.97 -4.96
CA SER A 288 2.97 -5.20 -5.26
C SER A 288 2.64 -3.77 -5.66
N SER A 289 3.57 -2.87 -5.38
CA SER A 289 3.60 -1.49 -5.91
C SER A 289 5.00 -1.21 -6.47
N PRO A 290 5.16 -0.26 -7.41
CA PRO A 290 4.10 0.34 -8.24
C PRO A 290 3.59 -0.65 -9.31
N LEU A 291 2.64 -0.23 -10.14
CA LEU A 291 2.09 -1.09 -11.20
C LEU A 291 3.19 -1.64 -12.14
N SER A 292 4.24 -0.87 -12.43
CA SER A 292 5.37 -1.35 -13.25
C SER A 292 6.15 -2.50 -12.61
N PHE A 293 6.03 -2.72 -11.30
CA PHE A 293 6.64 -3.83 -10.57
C PHE A 293 5.71 -5.05 -10.43
N CYS A 294 4.50 -4.96 -10.96
CA CYS A 294 3.57 -6.08 -10.99
C CYS A 294 3.87 -6.95 -12.21
N ALA A 295 4.50 -8.10 -11.97
CA ALA A 295 4.57 -9.16 -12.97
C ALA A 295 3.15 -9.70 -13.30
N ALA A 296 3.03 -10.44 -14.40
CA ALA A 296 1.72 -10.89 -14.88
C ALA A 296 0.96 -11.66 -13.79
N GLY A 297 -0.30 -11.29 -13.61
CA GLY A 297 -1.21 -11.86 -12.61
C GLY A 297 -1.08 -11.28 -11.20
N ARG A 298 -0.12 -10.42 -10.88
CA ARG A 298 -0.03 -9.78 -9.55
C ARG A 298 -0.99 -8.59 -9.45
N THR A 299 -1.88 -8.59 -8.45
CA THR A 299 -2.70 -7.42 -8.09
C THR A 299 -1.83 -6.31 -7.50
N SER A 300 -2.08 -5.05 -7.91
CA SER A 300 -1.35 -3.91 -7.35
C SER A 300 -1.85 -3.50 -5.96
N ASP A 301 -1.01 -2.88 -5.13
CA ASP A 301 -1.40 -2.36 -3.81
C ASP A 301 -2.63 -1.44 -3.91
N LEU A 302 -2.60 -0.50 -4.86
CA LEU A 302 -3.69 0.46 -5.06
C LEU A 302 -4.99 -0.24 -5.46
N GLU A 303 -4.92 -1.13 -6.44
CA GLU A 303 -6.09 -1.88 -6.88
C GLU A 303 -6.69 -2.68 -5.72
N SER A 304 -5.86 -3.37 -4.93
CA SER A 304 -6.33 -4.12 -3.78
C SER A 304 -7.01 -3.21 -2.74
N ILE A 305 -6.41 -2.07 -2.38
CA ILE A 305 -7.02 -1.12 -1.44
C ILE A 305 -8.40 -0.67 -1.92
N LEU A 306 -8.51 -0.28 -3.20
CA LEU A 306 -9.78 0.19 -3.76
C LEU A 306 -10.86 -0.91 -3.78
N ASN A 307 -10.49 -2.14 -4.17
CA ASN A 307 -11.42 -3.27 -4.20
C ASN A 307 -11.83 -3.71 -2.78
N VAL A 308 -10.90 -3.73 -1.81
CA VAL A 308 -11.24 -4.08 -0.43
C VAL A 308 -12.22 -3.07 0.20
N MET A 309 -12.07 -1.77 -0.10
CA MET A 309 -13.07 -0.77 0.28
C MET A 309 -14.40 -1.00 -0.45
N GLU A 310 -14.35 -1.33 -1.74
CA GLU A 310 -15.54 -1.59 -2.54
C GLU A 310 -16.34 -2.78 -1.97
N ASP A 311 -15.66 -3.85 -1.55
CA ASP A 311 -16.32 -5.08 -1.12
C ASP A 311 -16.95 -4.98 0.27
N ALA A 312 -16.47 -4.05 1.11
CA ALA A 312 -16.97 -3.83 2.47
C ALA A 312 -18.50 -3.61 2.51
N LYS A 313 -19.16 -4.19 3.51
CA LYS A 313 -20.62 -4.10 3.69
C LYS A 313 -21.04 -3.30 4.90
N SER A 314 -20.20 -3.22 5.94
CA SER A 314 -20.59 -2.55 7.19
C SER A 314 -19.57 -1.55 7.69
N PHE A 315 -18.28 -1.86 7.65
CA PHE A 315 -17.25 -0.91 8.07
C PHE A 315 -15.94 -1.02 7.29
N VAL A 316 -15.20 0.09 7.27
CA VAL A 316 -13.82 0.21 6.79
C VAL A 316 -13.02 1.00 7.82
N TYR A 317 -12.07 0.35 8.47
CA TYR A 317 -11.19 0.94 9.48
C TYR A 317 -9.75 0.98 8.96
N ILE A 318 -9.12 2.15 9.00
CA ILE A 318 -7.81 2.41 8.37
C ILE A 318 -6.88 3.02 9.41
N ALA A 319 -5.70 2.45 9.59
CA ALA A 319 -4.65 3.03 10.42
C ALA A 319 -3.36 3.18 9.61
N VAL A 320 -2.95 4.43 9.38
CA VAL A 320 -1.79 4.78 8.56
C VAL A 320 -1.00 5.93 9.18
N MET A 321 0.32 5.96 8.95
CA MET A 321 1.14 7.10 9.38
C MET A 321 0.71 8.40 8.69
N ASN A 322 0.76 8.40 7.35
CA ASN A 322 0.40 9.54 6.53
C ASN A 322 -0.75 9.18 5.60
N TYR A 323 -1.72 10.09 5.50
CA TYR A 323 -2.80 10.06 4.52
C TYR A 323 -2.80 11.38 3.74
N MET A 324 -2.40 11.35 2.47
CA MET A 324 -2.30 12.55 1.65
C MET A 324 -2.81 12.24 0.23
N PRO A 325 -3.97 12.76 -0.19
CA PRO A 325 -4.48 12.59 -1.56
C PRO A 325 -3.73 13.52 -2.54
N ALA A 326 -2.40 13.37 -2.58
CA ALA A 326 -1.50 14.11 -3.43
C ALA A 326 -0.22 13.29 -3.67
N MET A 327 0.53 13.71 -4.68
CA MET A 327 1.90 13.29 -4.93
C MET A 327 2.84 14.18 -4.09
N GLU A 328 3.09 13.77 -2.85
CA GLU A 328 3.90 14.43 -1.83
C GLU A 328 5.33 14.76 -2.30
N PHE A 329 5.95 13.85 -3.08
CA PHE A 329 7.35 13.98 -3.49
C PHE A 329 7.52 14.51 -4.93
N SER A 330 6.42 14.74 -5.65
CA SER A 330 6.44 15.31 -7.00
C SER A 330 6.60 16.82 -7.01
N HIS A 331 7.39 17.36 -7.93
CA HIS A 331 7.58 18.81 -8.12
C HIS A 331 7.33 19.16 -9.61
N PRO A 332 6.31 19.98 -9.95
CA PRO A 332 5.36 20.63 -9.04
C PRO A 332 4.41 19.62 -8.36
N ARG A 333 3.92 19.97 -7.16
CA ARG A 333 2.97 19.13 -6.40
C ARG A 333 1.73 18.84 -7.25
N ARG A 334 1.26 17.58 -7.22
CA ARG A 334 0.07 17.13 -7.96
C ARG A 334 -0.98 16.56 -7.02
N TYR A 335 -2.24 16.88 -7.28
CA TYR A 335 -3.37 16.22 -6.62
C TYR A 335 -3.50 14.78 -7.14
N TRP A 336 -3.82 13.84 -6.25
CA TRP A 336 -3.99 12.43 -6.59
C TRP A 336 -5.12 11.86 -5.74
N ALA A 337 -6.23 11.52 -6.39
CA ALA A 337 -7.52 11.43 -5.72
C ALA A 337 -8.00 10.01 -5.44
N ASP A 338 -7.29 8.97 -5.89
CA ASP A 338 -7.87 7.64 -6.08
C ASP A 338 -8.46 7.06 -4.77
N ILE A 339 -7.68 7.07 -3.69
CA ILE A 339 -8.14 6.58 -2.37
C ILE A 339 -9.18 7.53 -1.74
N ASP A 340 -9.00 8.86 -1.83
CA ASP A 340 -9.96 9.84 -1.28
C ASP A 340 -11.33 9.75 -1.96
N THR A 341 -11.33 9.60 -3.28
CA THR A 341 -12.53 9.39 -4.10
C THR A 341 -13.23 8.11 -3.69
N GLN A 342 -12.49 7.00 -3.54
CA GLN A 342 -13.08 5.72 -3.15
C GLN A 342 -13.65 5.74 -1.74
N LEU A 343 -12.98 6.37 -0.78
CA LEU A 343 -13.50 6.56 0.57
C LEU A 343 -14.83 7.32 0.55
N ARG A 344 -14.87 8.49 -0.10
CA ARG A 344 -16.09 9.30 -0.19
C ARG A 344 -17.20 8.54 -0.90
N ARG A 345 -16.88 7.84 -1.99
CA ARG A 345 -17.83 7.07 -2.78
C ARG A 345 -18.44 5.94 -1.96
N VAL A 346 -17.64 5.09 -1.33
CA VAL A 346 -18.14 3.94 -0.55
C VAL A 346 -18.95 4.42 0.67
N ALA A 347 -18.51 5.48 1.36
CA ALA A 347 -19.27 6.05 2.47
C ALA A 347 -20.64 6.57 2.02
N TYR A 348 -20.70 7.26 0.88
CA TYR A 348 -21.92 7.88 0.36
C TYR A 348 -22.87 6.86 -0.29
N GLU A 349 -22.36 6.02 -1.19
CA GLU A 349 -23.18 5.09 -1.99
C GLU A 349 -23.61 3.86 -1.20
N LYS A 350 -22.80 3.41 -0.23
CA LYS A 350 -23.05 2.16 0.51
C LYS A 350 -23.37 2.37 1.99
N HIS A 351 -23.28 3.61 2.49
CA HIS A 351 -23.50 3.92 3.91
C HIS A 351 -22.64 3.08 4.86
N VAL A 352 -21.42 2.74 4.41
CA VAL A 352 -20.44 1.99 5.19
C VAL A 352 -19.77 2.93 6.19
N GLN A 353 -19.63 2.49 7.45
CA GLN A 353 -18.92 3.25 8.47
C GLN A 353 -17.43 3.31 8.16
N MET A 354 -16.85 4.51 8.18
CA MET A 354 -15.43 4.72 7.97
C MET A 354 -14.76 5.32 9.19
N ARG A 355 -13.65 4.71 9.62
CA ARG A 355 -12.81 5.24 10.70
C ARG A 355 -11.36 5.31 10.24
N LEU A 356 -10.81 6.52 10.25
CA LEU A 356 -9.42 6.78 9.89
C LEU A 356 -8.66 7.17 11.15
N LEU A 357 -7.68 6.35 11.54
CA LEU A 357 -6.77 6.60 12.65
C LEU A 357 -5.40 6.97 12.08
N ILE A 358 -5.09 8.27 12.07
CA ILE A 358 -3.92 8.81 11.38
C ILE A 358 -2.87 9.25 12.39
N SER A 359 -1.60 8.91 12.17
CA SER A 359 -0.55 9.36 13.10
C SER A 359 -0.40 10.88 13.10
N CYS A 360 -0.18 11.44 14.28
CA CYS A 360 0.29 12.81 14.41
C CYS A 360 1.56 12.89 15.25
N TRP A 361 2.59 13.52 14.68
CA TRP A 361 3.95 13.59 15.22
C TRP A 361 4.69 14.79 14.61
N SER A 362 5.92 15.04 15.06
CA SER A 362 6.73 16.21 14.65
C SER A 362 6.99 16.35 13.15
N ASN A 363 6.89 15.25 12.40
CA ASN A 363 7.15 15.20 10.97
C ASN A 363 5.86 15.05 10.14
N THR A 364 4.69 15.17 10.76
CA THR A 364 3.42 15.17 10.03
C THR A 364 3.36 16.36 9.06
N PRO A 365 3.11 16.14 7.76
CA PRO A 365 2.99 17.23 6.80
C PRO A 365 1.78 18.14 7.15
N PRO A 366 1.96 19.47 7.33
CA PRO A 366 0.84 20.36 7.67
C PRO A 366 -0.30 20.37 6.64
N ALA A 367 0.02 20.10 5.37
CA ALA A 367 -0.97 19.99 4.29
C ALA A 367 -1.91 18.79 4.44
N MET A 368 -1.60 17.84 5.33
CA MET A 368 -2.43 16.67 5.60
C MET A 368 -3.75 17.05 6.27
N PHE A 369 -3.70 17.99 7.23
CA PHE A 369 -4.85 18.30 8.09
C PHE A 369 -6.06 18.87 7.35
N PRO A 370 -5.93 19.76 6.34
CA PRO A 370 -7.07 20.17 5.54
C PRO A 370 -7.82 19.02 4.87
N PHE A 371 -7.11 18.02 4.33
CA PHE A 371 -7.74 16.85 3.72
C PHE A 371 -8.46 15.98 4.76
N LEU A 372 -7.81 15.73 5.90
CA LEU A 372 -8.42 14.97 7.00
C LEU A 372 -9.65 15.68 7.58
N LYS A 373 -9.60 17.00 7.75
CA LYS A 373 -10.76 17.80 8.16
C LYS A 373 -11.88 17.70 7.11
N SER A 374 -11.56 17.74 5.81
CA SER A 374 -12.56 17.57 4.74
C SER A 374 -13.25 16.20 4.76
N LEU A 375 -12.56 15.14 5.19
CA LEU A 375 -13.19 13.83 5.42
C LEU A 375 -14.04 13.84 6.70
N ALA A 376 -13.53 14.39 7.79
CA ALA A 376 -14.26 14.46 9.06
C ALA A 376 -15.56 15.30 8.99
N SER A 377 -15.65 16.27 8.07
CA SER A 377 -16.90 17.02 7.84
C SER A 377 -18.02 16.18 7.22
N LEU A 378 -17.72 14.98 6.72
CA LEU A 378 -18.71 14.05 6.18
C LEU A 378 -19.33 13.15 7.26
N TYR A 379 -19.09 13.41 8.55
CA TYR A 379 -19.88 12.81 9.61
C TYR A 379 -21.20 13.56 9.78
N ASP A 380 -22.29 12.97 9.29
CA ASP A 380 -23.66 13.46 9.50
C ASP A 380 -24.62 12.27 9.66
N PRO A 381 -24.99 11.93 10.92
CA PRO A 381 -25.95 10.87 11.20
C PRO A 381 -27.31 11.06 10.54
N LYS A 382 -27.75 12.31 10.27
CA LYS A 382 -29.04 12.57 9.61
C LYS A 382 -28.99 12.21 8.13
N ALA A 383 -27.85 12.47 7.49
CA ALA A 383 -27.59 12.08 6.11
C ALA A 383 -27.08 10.63 5.96
N LYS A 384 -26.97 9.88 7.07
CA LYS A 384 -26.39 8.51 7.11
C LYS A 384 -24.97 8.46 6.54
N LEU A 385 -24.19 9.51 6.80
CA LEU A 385 -22.77 9.55 6.48
C LEU A 385 -21.96 9.40 7.77
N ASP A 386 -21.03 8.45 7.78
CA ASP A 386 -20.26 8.09 8.97
C ASP A 386 -18.77 7.98 8.63
N ILE A 387 -18.14 9.11 8.27
CA ILE A 387 -16.68 9.21 8.13
C ILE A 387 -16.12 9.91 9.36
N GLN A 388 -15.42 9.14 10.20
CA GLN A 388 -14.78 9.64 11.42
C GLN A 388 -13.27 9.62 11.25
N VAL A 389 -12.61 10.69 11.71
CA VAL A 389 -11.16 10.79 11.71
C VAL A 389 -10.67 11.04 13.13
N ARG A 390 -9.67 10.28 13.56
CA ARG A 390 -8.93 10.51 14.79
C ARG A 390 -7.43 10.60 14.50
N LEU A 391 -6.75 11.42 15.27
CA LEU A 391 -5.30 11.50 15.30
C LEU A 391 -4.77 10.60 16.41
N PHE A 392 -3.77 9.77 16.11
CA PHE A 392 -3.06 8.97 17.10
C PHE A 392 -1.74 9.66 17.47
N VAL A 393 -1.57 9.99 18.76
CA VAL A 393 -0.41 10.69 19.28
C VAL A 393 0.33 9.79 20.26
N VAL A 394 1.58 9.47 19.96
CA VAL A 394 2.42 8.70 20.89
C VAL A 394 2.93 9.64 21.98
N PRO A 395 2.59 9.43 23.26
CA PRO A 395 3.08 10.28 24.35
C PRO A 395 4.61 10.19 24.45
N SER A 396 5.26 11.26 24.89
CA SER A 396 6.72 11.30 24.96
C SER A 396 7.22 12.14 26.13
N SER A 397 8.18 11.62 26.90
CA SER A 397 8.95 12.41 27.87
C SER A 397 9.88 13.41 27.18
N ALA A 398 10.53 14.30 27.94
CA ALA A 398 11.49 15.25 27.38
C ALA A 398 12.69 14.54 26.73
N GLU A 399 13.14 13.45 27.32
CA GLU A 399 14.23 12.59 26.86
C GLU A 399 13.81 11.84 25.59
N GLN A 400 12.64 11.20 25.59
CA GLN A 400 12.13 10.45 24.43
C GLN A 400 11.93 11.34 23.19
N LYS A 401 11.63 12.63 23.38
CA LYS A 401 11.54 13.62 22.27
C LYS A 401 12.88 13.91 21.60
N GLN A 402 14.01 13.61 22.24
CA GLN A 402 15.33 13.79 21.64
C GLN A 402 15.69 12.66 20.67
N ILE A 403 14.98 11.53 20.73
CA ILE A 403 15.21 10.41 19.82
C ILE A 403 14.61 10.77 18.44
N PRO A 404 15.44 10.96 17.40
CA PRO A 404 14.94 11.41 16.11
C PRO A 404 14.12 10.30 15.43
N PHE A 405 13.06 10.71 14.74
CA PHE A 405 12.14 9.85 14.01
C PHE A 405 11.44 8.74 14.83
N ALA A 406 11.38 8.92 16.15
CA ALA A 406 10.64 8.06 17.07
C ALA A 406 9.22 8.58 17.33
N ARG A 407 8.49 7.88 18.22
CA ARG A 407 7.23 8.37 18.80
C ARG A 407 6.15 8.66 17.75
N VAL A 408 5.99 7.71 16.84
CA VAL A 408 5.05 7.79 15.72
C VAL A 408 4.26 6.49 15.63
N ASN A 409 2.99 6.58 15.20
CA ASN A 409 2.22 5.44 14.77
C ASN A 409 2.52 5.16 13.30
N HIS A 410 3.39 4.19 13.06
CA HIS A 410 3.91 3.88 11.74
C HIS A 410 3.15 2.74 11.05
N ASN A 411 1.93 2.43 11.48
CA ASN A 411 1.09 1.41 10.85
C ASN A 411 0.74 1.72 9.38
N LYS A 412 0.41 0.66 8.61
CA LYS A 412 -0.16 0.74 7.25
C LYS A 412 -1.15 -0.40 7.00
N TYR A 413 -2.32 -0.36 7.64
CA TYR A 413 -3.32 -1.41 7.48
C TYR A 413 -4.73 -0.86 7.29
N MET A 414 -5.57 -1.72 6.72
CA MET A 414 -7.01 -1.53 6.62
C MET A 414 -7.71 -2.83 7.02
N VAL A 415 -8.79 -2.73 7.79
CA VAL A 415 -9.65 -3.84 8.14
C VAL A 415 -11.09 -3.50 7.84
N THR A 416 -11.77 -4.40 7.13
CA THR A 416 -13.20 -4.31 6.84
C THR A 416 -13.95 -5.42 7.56
N ASP A 417 -15.26 -5.52 7.37
CA ASP A 417 -16.05 -6.64 7.90
C ASP A 417 -15.66 -8.01 7.33
N GLN A 418 -14.82 -8.05 6.29
CA GLN A 418 -14.46 -9.28 5.58
C GLN A 418 -12.95 -9.50 5.44
N VAL A 419 -12.17 -8.42 5.31
CA VAL A 419 -10.77 -8.50 4.86
C VAL A 419 -9.85 -7.78 5.84
N ALA A 420 -8.68 -8.37 6.08
CA ALA A 420 -7.50 -7.70 6.61
C ALA A 420 -6.49 -7.40 5.49
N TYR A 421 -6.13 -6.14 5.33
CA TYR A 421 -5.04 -5.67 4.47
C TYR A 421 -3.91 -5.13 5.35
N ILE A 422 -2.71 -5.68 5.24
CA ILE A 422 -1.53 -5.26 6.01
C ILE A 422 -0.38 -5.04 5.04
N GLY A 423 0.08 -3.78 4.93
CA GLY A 423 1.07 -3.39 3.93
C GLY A 423 2.24 -2.61 4.48
N THR A 424 3.06 -2.11 3.55
CA THR A 424 4.29 -1.36 3.85
C THR A 424 4.18 0.14 3.51
N SER A 425 3.13 0.53 2.78
CA SER A 425 3.03 1.79 2.05
C SER A 425 2.17 2.83 2.76
N ASN A 426 2.67 4.06 2.94
CA ASN A 426 1.82 5.16 3.40
C ASN A 426 0.78 5.51 2.34
N TRP A 427 -0.30 6.18 2.72
CA TRP A 427 -1.42 6.42 1.82
C TRP A 427 -1.29 7.80 1.17
N SER A 428 -0.29 7.91 0.29
CA SER A 428 -0.10 9.02 -0.64
C SER A 428 0.29 8.52 -2.03
N GLY A 429 0.05 9.33 -3.07
CA GLY A 429 0.12 8.85 -4.45
C GLY A 429 1.48 8.28 -4.85
N ASP A 430 2.59 8.87 -4.37
CA ASP A 430 3.94 8.39 -4.69
C ASP A 430 4.20 6.97 -4.19
N TYR A 431 3.47 6.50 -3.16
CA TYR A 431 3.61 5.14 -2.65
C TYR A 431 3.00 4.07 -3.56
N PHE A 432 2.09 4.47 -4.45
CA PHE A 432 1.39 3.59 -5.38
C PHE A 432 1.89 3.73 -6.83
N VAL A 433 2.48 4.87 -7.16
CA VAL A 433 2.92 5.19 -8.53
C VAL A 433 4.43 5.05 -8.70
N ASN A 434 5.23 5.37 -7.68
CA ASN A 434 6.69 5.45 -7.81
C ASN A 434 7.43 4.53 -6.84
N THR A 435 6.90 4.29 -5.65
CA THR A 435 7.61 3.58 -4.59
C THR A 435 7.26 2.10 -4.61
N ALA A 436 8.27 1.24 -4.45
CA ALA A 436 8.03 -0.18 -4.33
C ALA A 436 7.51 -0.53 -2.94
N GLY A 437 6.42 -1.27 -2.90
CA GLY A 437 5.73 -1.72 -1.69
C GLY A 437 5.12 -3.10 -1.88
N SER A 438 4.68 -3.70 -0.78
CA SER A 438 3.93 -4.95 -0.81
C SER A 438 2.97 -5.02 0.37
N ALA A 439 1.92 -5.81 0.22
CA ALA A 439 0.98 -6.11 1.29
C ALA A 439 0.49 -7.56 1.20
N ILE A 440 -0.05 -8.03 2.32
CA ILE A 440 -0.81 -9.26 2.40
C ILE A 440 -2.29 -8.93 2.61
N VAL A 441 -3.13 -9.65 1.89
CA VAL A 441 -4.58 -9.54 1.97
C VAL A 441 -5.14 -10.88 2.40
N VAL A 442 -5.91 -10.87 3.49
CA VAL A 442 -6.45 -12.08 4.10
C VAL A 442 -7.96 -11.94 4.24
N ASN A 443 -8.70 -12.86 3.62
CA ASN A 443 -10.14 -12.99 3.78
C ASN A 443 -10.46 -14.35 4.42
N GLN A 444 -11.22 -14.34 5.51
CA GLN A 444 -11.59 -15.54 6.28
C GLN A 444 -13.11 -15.68 6.46
N THR A 445 -13.92 -14.98 5.65
CA THR A 445 -15.39 -14.99 5.76
C THR A 445 -16.03 -16.33 5.45
N ALA A 446 -15.36 -17.17 4.65
CA ALA A 446 -15.83 -18.52 4.31
C ALA A 446 -15.70 -19.50 5.47
N SER A 447 -15.01 -19.14 6.56
CA SER A 447 -14.81 -20.03 7.69
C SER A 447 -15.93 -19.89 8.73
N SER A 448 -16.40 -21.02 9.24
CA SER A 448 -17.26 -21.10 10.44
C SER A 448 -16.47 -21.38 11.72
N SER A 449 -15.15 -21.18 11.71
CA SER A 449 -14.28 -21.39 12.87
C SER A 449 -14.67 -20.48 14.03
N LEU A 450 -14.63 -21.02 15.25
CA LEU A 450 -14.80 -20.26 16.48
C LEU A 450 -13.51 -19.54 16.92
N GLU A 451 -12.36 -19.90 16.33
CA GLU A 451 -11.08 -19.28 16.63
C GLU A 451 -11.03 -17.84 16.08
N PRO A 452 -10.46 -16.88 16.81
CA PRO A 452 -10.32 -15.51 16.32
C PRO A 452 -9.53 -15.45 15.01
N SER A 453 -10.19 -15.02 13.93
CA SER A 453 -9.58 -14.78 12.63
C SER A 453 -8.57 -13.63 12.70
N VAL A 454 -7.60 -13.58 11.78
CA VAL A 454 -6.65 -12.46 11.64
C VAL A 454 -7.39 -11.15 11.42
N GLN A 455 -8.48 -11.19 10.64
CA GLN A 455 -9.36 -10.04 10.45
C GLN A 455 -9.96 -9.55 11.78
N SER A 456 -10.49 -10.46 12.62
CA SER A 456 -11.08 -10.09 13.90
C SER A 456 -10.04 -9.57 14.89
N GLN A 457 -8.84 -10.15 14.90
CA GLN A 457 -7.73 -9.69 15.72
C GLN A 457 -7.26 -8.30 15.28
N LEU A 458 -7.12 -8.05 13.97
CA LEU A 458 -6.73 -6.75 13.43
C LEU A 458 -7.78 -5.67 13.72
N ARG A 459 -9.07 -6.03 13.65
CA ARG A 459 -10.16 -5.16 14.10
C ARG A 459 -10.03 -4.82 15.59
N ASN A 460 -9.73 -5.81 16.44
CA ASN A 460 -9.57 -5.58 17.88
C ASN A 460 -8.37 -4.65 18.17
N VAL A 461 -7.27 -4.79 17.43
CA VAL A 461 -6.12 -3.84 17.50
C VAL A 461 -6.56 -2.43 17.13
N PHE A 462 -7.30 -2.27 16.01
CA PHE A 462 -7.82 -0.98 15.61
C PHE A 462 -8.73 -0.36 16.68
N GLU A 463 -9.69 -1.12 17.19
CA GLU A 463 -10.64 -0.64 18.19
C GLU A 463 -9.96 -0.31 19.52
N ARG A 464 -8.95 -1.09 19.94
CA ARG A 464 -8.10 -0.76 21.09
C ARG A 464 -7.42 0.59 20.89
N ASP A 465 -6.73 0.77 19.77
CA ASP A 465 -5.99 2.00 19.49
C ASP A 465 -6.93 3.20 19.33
N TRP A 466 -8.06 3.01 18.65
CA TRP A 466 -9.12 4.01 18.44
C TRP A 466 -9.73 4.50 19.75
N ASN A 467 -9.99 3.60 20.70
CA ASN A 467 -10.61 3.92 21.98
C ASN A 467 -9.61 4.26 23.09
N SER A 468 -8.31 4.18 22.80
CA SER A 468 -7.26 4.50 23.76
C SER A 468 -7.18 6.00 24.08
N GLY A 469 -6.53 6.33 25.20
CA GLY A 469 -6.18 7.71 25.55
C GLY A 469 -5.16 8.36 24.62
N TYR A 470 -4.65 7.64 23.62
CA TYR A 470 -3.71 8.13 22.61
C TYR A 470 -4.40 8.60 21.33
N SER A 471 -5.73 8.48 21.26
CA SER A 471 -6.53 8.84 20.09
C SER A 471 -7.36 10.10 20.36
N VAL A 472 -7.23 11.10 19.48
CA VAL A 472 -7.92 12.40 19.59
C VAL A 472 -8.86 12.60 18.39
N PRO A 473 -10.16 12.84 18.61
CA PRO A 473 -11.09 13.21 17.53
C PRO A 473 -10.67 14.46 16.76
N LEU A 474 -10.65 14.36 15.43
CA LEU A 474 -10.42 15.48 14.55
C LEU A 474 -11.76 16.07 14.08
N THR A 475 -11.95 17.37 14.31
CA THR A 475 -13.12 18.14 13.88
C THR A 475 -12.67 19.40 13.15
N GLN A 476 -13.61 20.16 12.58
CA GLN A 476 -13.31 21.45 11.96
C GLN A 476 -12.69 22.45 12.95
N HIS A 477 -13.07 22.33 14.23
CA HIS A 477 -12.66 23.24 15.30
C HIS A 477 -11.40 22.81 16.04
N THR A 478 -10.85 21.63 15.73
CA THR A 478 -9.61 21.16 16.34
C THR A 478 -8.45 22.07 15.93
N ASP A 479 -7.81 22.74 16.88
CA ASP A 479 -6.49 23.34 16.69
C ASP A 479 -5.46 22.21 16.74
N ILE A 480 -4.72 22.05 15.65
CA ILE A 480 -3.74 20.97 15.53
C ILE A 480 -2.63 21.16 16.55
N LYS A 481 -2.21 22.41 16.81
CA LYS A 481 -1.10 22.73 17.73
C LYS A 481 -1.34 22.26 19.16
N ASP A 482 -2.60 22.08 19.55
CA ASP A 482 -2.99 21.59 20.87
C ASP A 482 -3.00 20.05 20.95
N VAL A 483 -2.93 19.37 19.80
CA VAL A 483 -2.89 17.90 19.68
C VAL A 483 -1.47 17.40 19.48
N CYS A 484 -0.76 18.04 18.53
CA CYS A 484 0.56 17.69 18.02
C CYS A 484 1.11 18.89 17.20
#